data_AF-A0A7C9PZ33-F1
#
_entry.id   AF-A0A7C9PZ33-F1
#
_cell.length_a   1.000
_cell.length_b   1.000
_cell.length_c   1.000
_cell.angle_alpha   90.00
_cell.angle_beta   90.00
_cell.angle_gamma   90.00
#
_symmetry.space_group_name_H-M   'P 1'
#
loop_
_entity.id
_entity.type
_entity.pdbx_description
1 polymer ?
#
loop_
_entity_poly.entity_id
_entity_poly.type
_entity_poly.pdbx_seq_one_letter_code
_entity_poly.pdbx_strand_id
1 'polypeptide(L)' 'MNGIVWVLDDLTINTEANHENRRILSRHEILVLAWLIFYTENRKYRDLLRECKVTPEECHAALQGLLELDLIRVR' A
#
# COMPACT_ATOMS: atom_id res chain seq x y z
N MET A 1 -13.61 -11.83 12.52
CA MET A 1 -12.76 -10.87 11.79
C MET A 1 -12.56 -9.66 12.71
N ASN A 2 -11.44 -9.61 13.44
CA ASN A 2 -11.12 -8.45 14.27
C ASN A 2 -10.70 -7.30 13.35
N GLY A 3 -11.47 -6.22 13.39
CA GLY A 3 -11.24 -5.02 12.59
C GLY A 3 -9.99 -4.28 13.07
N ILE A 4 -8.83 -4.67 12.54
CA ILE A 4 -7.65 -3.81 12.56
C ILE A 4 -7.92 -2.71 11.54
N VAL A 5 -8.25 -1.52 12.04
CA VAL A 5 -8.34 -0.31 11.22
C VAL A 5 -6.90 0.09 10.90
N TRP A 6 -6.44 -0.21 9.69
CA TRP A 6 -5.18 0.29 9.19
C TRP A 6 -5.30 1.81 8.99
N VAL A 7 -4.57 2.58 9.79
CA VAL A 7 -4.41 4.01 9.58
C VAL A 7 -3.29 4.17 8.54
N LEU A 8 -3.60 4.80 7.41
CA LEU A 8 -2.61 5.03 6.35
C LEU A 8 -1.45 5.92 6.83
N ASP A 9 -1.67 6.73 7.87
CA ASP A 9 -0.67 7.64 8.44
C ASP A 9 0.57 6.89 9.00
N ASP A 10 0.44 5.60 9.30
CA ASP A 10 1.56 4.78 9.78
C ASP A 10 2.39 4.16 8.64
N LEU A 11 1.99 4.35 7.37
CA LEU A 11 2.72 3.82 6.22
C LEU A 11 3.82 4.78 5.76
N THR A 12 5.00 4.23 5.50
CA THR A 12 6.11 4.96 4.88
C THR A 12 6.64 4.22 3.67
N ILE A 13 7.08 4.98 2.66
CA ILE A 13 7.75 4.41 1.48
C ILE A 13 9.20 4.12 1.85
N ASN A 14 9.66 2.90 1.55
CA ASN A 14 11.04 2.51 1.73
C ASN A 14 11.81 2.70 0.41
N THR A 15 12.55 3.80 0.31
CA THR A 15 13.38 4.11 -0.85
C THR A 15 14.64 3.26 -0.95
N GLU A 16 14.96 2.47 0.09
CA GLU A 16 16.12 1.57 0.17
C GLU A 16 15.71 0.10 0.05
N ALA A 17 14.56 -0.20 -0.55
CA ALA A 17 14.02 -1.55 -0.66
C ALA A 17 15.07 -2.56 -1.17
N ASN A 18 15.40 -3.55 -0.35
CA ASN A 18 16.35 -4.59 -0.73
C ASN A 18 15.71 -5.48 -1.81
N HIS A 19 16.40 -5.62 -2.94
CA HIS A 19 15.91 -6.37 -4.09
C HIS A 19 16.20 -7.88 -4.00
N GLU A 20 16.09 -8.49 -2.81
CA GLU A 20 16.21 -9.94 -2.64
C GLU A 20 14.95 -10.67 -3.12
N ASN A 21 13.79 -10.04 -2.98
CA ASN A 21 12.50 -10.56 -3.45
C ASN A 21 12.05 -9.79 -4.70
N ARG A 22 12.64 -10.09 -5.86
CA ARG A 22 12.28 -9.44 -7.14
C ARG A 22 11.14 -10.20 -7.81
N ARG A 23 9.91 -9.73 -7.62
CA ARG A 23 8.78 -10.12 -8.47
C ARG A 23 8.15 -8.92 -9.15
N ILE A 24 7.42 -9.19 -10.22
CA ILE A 24 6.62 -8.19 -10.92
C ILE A 24 5.44 -7.78 -10.02
N LEU A 25 5.22 -6.47 -9.89
CA LEU A 25 4.06 -5.93 -9.19
C LEU A 25 2.79 -6.16 -10.02
N SER A 26 1.72 -6.55 -9.35
CA SER A 26 0.39 -6.56 -9.93
C SER A 26 -0.10 -5.14 -10.21
N ARG A 27 -1.14 -5.03 -11.04
CA ARG A 27 -1.77 -3.74 -11.34
C ARG A 27 -2.24 -3.01 -10.09
N HIS A 28 -2.84 -3.73 -9.13
CA HIS A 28 -3.34 -3.13 -7.89
C HIS A 28 -2.18 -2.64 -7.01
N GLU A 29 -1.09 -3.41 -6.90
CA GLU A 29 0.11 -2.98 -6.16
C GLU A 29 0.73 -1.72 -6.75
N ILE A 30 0.82 -1.62 -8.08
CA ILE A 30 1.33 -0.42 -8.75
C ILE A 30 0.45 0.79 -8.45
N LEU A 31 -0.87 0.65 -8.56
CA LEU A 31 -1.81 1.74 -8.33
C LEU A 31 -1.77 2.22 -6.87
N VAL A 32 -1.80 1.28 -5.93
CA VAL A 32 -1.73 1.57 -4.49
C VAL A 32 -0.39 2.22 -4.13
N LEU A 33 0.73 1.67 -4.60
CA LEU A 33 2.06 2.22 -4.35
C LEU A 33 2.19 3.65 -4.91
N ALA A 34 1.75 3.87 -6.15
CA ALA A 34 1.77 5.19 -6.76
C ALA A 34 0.93 6.19 -5.96
N TRP A 35 -0.28 5.79 -5.56
CA TRP A 35 -1.15 6.65 -4.76
C TRP A 35 -0.49 7.03 -3.43
N LEU A 36 0.13 6.07 -2.73
CA LEU A 36 0.85 6.33 -1.47
C LEU A 36 2.04 7.28 -1.66
N ILE A 37 2.77 7.19 -2.77
CA ILE A 37 3.89 8.10 -3.09
C ILE A 37 3.38 9.53 -3.33
N PHE A 38 2.27 9.69 -4.04
CA PHE A 38 1.73 11.01 -4.38
C PHE A 38 0.94 11.66 -3.23
N TYR A 39 0.39 10.84 -2.32
CA TYR A 39 -0.49 11.31 -1.26
C TYR A 39 -0.08 10.73 0.09
N THR A 40 0.90 11.40 0.72
CA THR A 40 1.46 10.97 2.01
C THR A 40 0.80 11.64 3.22
N GLU A 41 -0.10 12.62 3.04
CA GLU A 41 -0.66 13.40 4.14
C GLU A 41 -2.17 13.68 3.98
N ASN A 42 -2.92 13.62 5.09
CA ASN A 42 -4.33 14.03 5.21
C ASN A 42 -5.33 13.31 4.27
N ARG A 43 -5.04 12.08 3.85
CA ARG A 43 -5.97 11.27 3.05
C ARG A 43 -6.49 10.08 3.81
N LYS A 44 -7.75 9.73 3.56
CA LYS A 44 -8.41 8.61 4.23
C LYS A 44 -8.29 7.35 3.39
N TYR A 45 -8.32 6.19 4.05
CA TYR A 45 -8.36 4.88 3.39
C TYR A 45 -9.45 4.78 2.30
N ARG A 46 -10.61 5.42 2.52
CA ARG A 46 -11.70 5.47 1.52
C ARG A 46 -11.32 6.20 0.23
N ASP A 47 -10.46 7.22 0.30
CA ASP A 47 -10.00 7.96 -0.88
C ASP A 47 -9.11 7.07 -1.75
N LEU A 48 -8.20 6.32 -1.12
CA LEU A 48 -7.36 5.32 -1.78
C LEU A 48 -8.21 4.29 -2.54
N LEU A 49 -9.19 3.67 -1.88
CA LEU A 49 -10.06 2.66 -2.51
C LEU A 49 -10.79 3.24 -3.74
N ARG A 50 -11.35 4.44 -3.60
CA ARG A 50 -12.11 5.11 -4.65
C ARG A 50 -11.21 5.46 -5.85
N GLU A 51 -10.04 6.02 -5.59
CA GLU A 51 -9.14 6.54 -6.63
C GLU A 51 -8.38 5.42 -7.33
N CYS A 52 -7.99 4.38 -6.61
CA CYS A 52 -7.37 3.18 -7.18
C CYS A 52 -8.41 2.23 -7.83
N LYS A 53 -9.71 2.45 -7.60
CA LYS A 53 -10.82 1.59 -8.04
C LYS A 53 -10.65 0.12 -7.60
N VAL A 54 -10.33 -0.08 -6.33
CA VAL A 54 -10.10 -1.40 -5.72
C VAL A 54 -11.08 -1.64 -4.56
N THR A 55 -11.41 -2.91 -4.30
CA THR A 55 -12.13 -3.30 -3.08
C THR A 55 -11.21 -3.24 -1.86
N PRO A 56 -11.76 -3.23 -0.63
CA PRO A 56 -10.95 -3.34 0.58
C PRO A 56 -10.01 -4.55 0.59
N GLU A 57 -10.47 -5.70 0.10
CA GLU A 57 -9.71 -6.95 0.03
C GLU A 57 -8.56 -6.85 -0.97
N GLU A 58 -8.83 -6.28 -2.15
CA GLU A 58 -7.81 -6.05 -3.18
C GLU A 58 -6.75 -5.05 -2.71
N CYS A 59 -7.17 -3.99 -2.03
CA CYS A 59 -6.25 -3.02 -1.42
C CYS A 59 -5.41 -3.67 -0.33
N HIS A 60 -6.02 -4.50 0.52
CA HIS A 60 -5.30 -5.20 1.58
C HIS A 60 -4.25 -6.16 1.00
N ALA A 61 -4.62 -6.96 -0.01
CA ALA A 61 -3.69 -7.83 -0.70
C ALA A 61 -2.54 -7.05 -1.36
N ALA A 62 -2.83 -5.90 -1.96
CA ALA A 62 -1.82 -5.03 -2.54
C ALA A 62 -0.86 -4.48 -1.48
N LEU A 63 -1.37 -3.95 -0.36
CA LEU A 63 -0.55 -3.45 0.74
C LEU A 63 0.33 -4.55 1.34
N GLN A 64 -0.22 -5.75 1.54
CA GLN A 64 0.54 -6.89 2.02
C GLN A 64 1.67 -7.26 1.07
N GLY A 65 1.40 -7.33 -0.24
CA GLY A 65 2.44 -7.62 -1.23
C GLY A 65 3.54 -6.55 -1.27
N LEU A 66 3.20 -5.27 -1.10
CA LEU A 66 4.18 -4.18 -1.01
C LEU A 66 5.04 -4.26 0.27
N LEU A 67 4.47 -4.71 1.40
CA LEU A 67 5.21 -4.98 2.64
C LEU A 67 6.19 -6.15 2.47
N GLU A 68 5.75 -7.24 1.83
CA GLU A 68 6.58 -8.41 1.53
C GLU A 68 7.76 -8.10 0.61
N LEU A 69 7.62 -7.07 -0.23
CA LEU A 69 8.66 -6.55 -1.12
C LEU A 69 9.52 -5.46 -0.48
N ASP A 70 9.31 -5.16 0.80
CA ASP A 70 9.97 -4.08 1.54
C ASP A 70 9.88 -2.72 0.82
N LEU A 71 8.81 -2.48 0.03
CA LEU A 71 8.58 -1.21 -0.68
C LEU A 71 7.87 -0.18 0.21
N ILE A 72 7.09 -0.66 1.16
CA ILE A 72 6.46 0.15 2.21
C ILE A 72 6.75 -0.46 3.57
N ARG A 73 6.70 0.35 4.63
CA ARG A 73 6.90 -0.06 6.02
C ARG A 73 5.82 0.56 6.91
N VAL A 74 5.43 -0.18 7.93
CA VAL A 74 4.58 0.32 9.02
C VAL A 74 5.48 0.95 10.09
N ARG A 75 5.16 2.15 10.54
CA ARG A 75 5.77 2.79 11.72
C ARG A 75 5.13 2.32 13.02
#